data_AF-A0A3G2HWM1-F1
#
_entry.id   AF-A0A3G2HWM1-F1
#
_cell.length_a   1.000
_cell.length_b   1.000
_cell.length_c   1.000
_cell.angle_alpha   90.00
_cell.angle_beta   90.00
_cell.angle_gamma   90.00
#
_symmetry.space_group_name_H-M   'P 1'
#
loop_
_entity.id
_entity.type
_entity.pdbx_description
1 polymer ?
#
loop_
_entity_poly.entity_id
_entity_poly.type
_entity_poly.pdbx_seq_one_letter_code
_entity_poly.pdbx_strand_id
1 'polypeptide(L)'
;MSYLNAWAPEYAAASIKRAENYHKEKAEKVWSEFAVECGQVAKLALDFGDEKIQSIAQTVVKTIDDSHKLGARSRRTITPKQRYALAQSLLSKYGSHRAIAAAAWGLTDTDIDNADV
;
A
#
# COMPACT_ATOMS: atom_id res chain seq x y z
N MET A 1 5.59 12.85 -7.63
CA MET A 1 4.92 11.56 -7.91
C MET A 1 3.43 11.77 -7.80
N SER A 2 2.65 11.26 -8.76
CA SER A 2 1.20 11.24 -8.66
C SER A 2 0.82 9.97 -7.90
N TYR A 3 0.12 10.12 -6.78
CA TYR A 3 -0.40 9.00 -6.02
C TYR A 3 -1.72 8.53 -6.62
N LEU A 4 -1.96 7.22 -6.60
CA LEU A 4 -3.20 6.62 -7.08
C LEU A 4 -4.13 6.33 -5.89
N ASN A 5 -5.40 6.70 -6.03
CA ASN A 5 -6.42 6.40 -5.02
C ASN A 5 -6.69 4.89 -4.88
N ALA A 6 -6.58 4.17 -5.99
CA ALA A 6 -6.76 2.74 -6.09
C ALA A 6 -5.87 2.21 -7.22
N TRP A 7 -5.37 0.99 -7.05
CA TRP A 7 -4.69 0.25 -8.12
C TRP A 7 -5.67 -0.72 -8.76
N ALA A 8 -5.47 -1.00 -10.04
CA ALA A 8 -6.10 -2.16 -10.67
C ALA A 8 -5.60 -3.45 -9.99
N PRO A 9 -6.48 -4.44 -9.73
CA PRO A 9 -6.08 -5.71 -9.12
C PRO A 9 -4.93 -6.41 -9.88
N GLU A 10 -4.95 -6.37 -11.21
CA GLU A 10 -3.90 -6.92 -12.08
C GLU A 10 -2.54 -6.27 -11.80
N TYR A 11 -2.52 -4.94 -11.66
CA TYR A 11 -1.30 -4.20 -11.31
C TYR A 11 -0.82 -4.55 -9.90
N ALA A 12 -1.73 -4.69 -8.93
CA ALA A 12 -1.39 -5.09 -7.58
C ALA A 12 -0.74 -6.49 -7.57
N ALA A 13 -1.34 -7.46 -8.26
CA ALA A 13 -0.81 -8.82 -8.40
C ALA A 13 0.59 -8.84 -9.07
N ALA A 14 0.73 -8.15 -10.22
CA ALA A 14 2.00 -8.03 -10.94
C ALA A 14 3.09 -7.36 -10.09
N SER A 15 2.74 -6.32 -9.32
CA SER A 15 3.68 -5.61 -8.46
C SER A 15 4.21 -6.48 -7.31
N ILE A 16 3.38 -7.36 -6.77
CA ILE A 16 3.77 -8.33 -5.73
C ILE A 16 4.74 -9.34 -6.32
N LYS A 17 4.36 -10.00 -7.42
CA LYS A 17 5.20 -11.00 -8.07
C LYS A 17 6.56 -10.41 -8.49
N ARG A 18 6.55 -9.15 -8.96
CA ARG A 18 7.78 -8.38 -9.20
C ARG A 18 8.63 -8.23 -7.93
N ALA A 19 8.03 -7.77 -6.83
CA ALA A 19 8.77 -7.58 -5.57
C ALA A 19 9.36 -8.90 -5.05
N GLU A 20 8.64 -10.01 -5.14
CA GLU A 20 9.12 -11.34 -4.74
C GLU A 20 10.31 -11.80 -5.60
N ASN A 21 10.26 -11.55 -6.91
CA ASN A 21 11.35 -11.90 -7.83
C ASN A 21 12.62 -11.07 -7.58
N TYR A 22 12.49 -9.76 -7.40
CA TYR A 22 13.64 -8.83 -7.31
C TYR A 22 14.15 -8.62 -5.88
N HIS A 23 13.29 -8.77 -4.88
CA HIS A 23 13.59 -8.42 -3.50
C HIS A 23 13.41 -9.58 -2.52
N LYS A 24 13.35 -10.84 -2.98
CA LYS A 24 13.30 -12.10 -2.19
C LYS A 24 13.11 -11.92 -0.68
N GLU A 25 14.18 -11.74 0.10
CA GLU A 25 14.16 -11.65 1.57
C GLU A 25 13.49 -10.39 2.15
N LYS A 26 13.33 -9.35 1.34
CA LYS A 26 12.76 -8.04 1.72
C LYS A 26 11.46 -7.72 0.99
N ALA A 27 10.91 -8.66 0.22
CA ALA A 27 9.73 -8.45 -0.63
C ALA A 27 8.55 -7.90 0.17
N GLU A 28 8.27 -8.49 1.34
CA GLU A 28 7.21 -8.05 2.27
C GLU A 28 7.32 -6.57 2.61
N LYS A 29 8.50 -6.17 3.12
CA LYS A 29 8.76 -4.81 3.56
C LYS A 29 8.72 -3.83 2.39
N VAL A 30 9.45 -4.14 1.32
CA VAL A 30 9.59 -3.25 0.15
C VAL A 30 8.24 -3.04 -0.52
N TRP A 31 7.49 -4.12 -0.74
CA TRP A 31 6.18 -4.01 -1.36
C TRP A 31 5.19 -3.28 -0.45
N SER A 32 5.14 -3.60 0.85
CA SER A 32 4.15 -2.99 1.75
C SER A 32 4.39 -1.48 1.93
N GLU A 33 5.65 -1.04 2.00
CA GLU A 33 5.98 0.40 2.02
C GLU A 33 5.59 1.12 0.73
N PHE A 34 5.69 0.43 -0.41
CA PHE A 34 5.26 0.96 -1.71
C PHE A 34 3.73 0.98 -1.83
N ALA A 35 3.05 -0.09 -1.44
CA ALA A 35 1.61 -0.27 -1.55
C ALA A 35 0.82 0.75 -0.71
N VAL A 36 1.37 1.23 0.40
CA VAL A 36 0.77 2.31 1.22
C VAL A 36 0.63 3.64 0.47
N GLU A 37 1.40 3.86 -0.60
CA GLU A 37 1.21 5.02 -1.48
C GLU A 37 -0.08 4.92 -2.32
N CYS A 38 -0.72 3.75 -2.34
CA CYS A 38 -2.06 3.55 -2.85
C CYS A 38 -3.10 3.88 -1.76
N GLY A 39 -4.07 4.73 -2.12
CA GLY A 39 -5.12 5.15 -1.20
C GLY A 39 -5.93 3.99 -0.63
N GLN A 40 -6.11 2.91 -1.40
CA GLN A 40 -6.85 1.72 -0.99
C GLN A 40 -6.18 0.95 0.15
N VAL A 41 -4.84 0.82 0.12
CA VAL A 41 -4.08 0.16 1.19
C VAL A 41 -3.98 1.05 2.42
N ALA A 42 -3.79 2.36 2.24
CA ALA A 42 -3.81 3.31 3.34
C ALA A 42 -5.17 3.30 4.08
N LYS A 43 -6.28 3.11 3.36
CA LYS A 43 -7.62 3.00 3.95
C LYS A 43 -7.81 1.75 4.82
N LEU A 44 -7.15 0.63 4.51
CA LEU A 44 -7.21 -0.56 5.37
C LEU A 44 -6.71 -0.27 6.80
N ALA A 45 -5.77 0.66 6.94
CA ALA A 45 -5.21 1.06 8.23
C ALA A 45 -6.13 2.01 9.03
N LEU A 46 -7.23 2.50 8.45
CA LEU A 46 -8.24 3.30 9.18
C LEU A 46 -9.05 2.46 10.15
N ASP A 47 -9.28 1.19 9.83
CA ASP A 47 -10.06 0.26 10.66
C ASP A 47 -9.20 -0.45 11.72
N PHE A 48 -8.08 0.17 12.09
CA PHE A 48 -7.16 -0.36 13.09
C PHE A 48 -7.53 0.21 14.45
N GLY A 49 -7.40 -0.57 15.53
CA GLY A 49 -7.70 -0.09 16.89
C GLY A 49 -6.67 0.87 17.49
N ASP A 50 -5.61 1.23 16.75
CA ASP A 50 -4.55 2.13 17.20
C ASP A 50 -4.78 3.55 16.64
N GLU A 51 -5.13 4.49 17.52
CA GLU A 51 -5.41 5.89 17.19
C GLU A 51 -4.26 6.58 16.45
N LYS A 52 -3.00 6.23 16.78
CA LYS A 52 -1.83 6.82 16.14
C LYS A 52 -1.70 6.34 14.70
N ILE A 53 -1.92 5.04 14.45
CA ILE A 53 -1.91 4.47 13.11
C ILE A 53 -3.06 5.02 12.27
N GLN A 54 -4.26 5.14 12.86
CA GLN A 54 -5.40 5.77 12.21
C GLN A 54 -5.12 7.23 11.80
N SER A 55 -4.53 8.03 12.69
CA SER A 55 -4.16 9.42 12.39
C SER A 55 -3.13 9.53 11.25
N ILE A 56 -2.16 8.61 11.22
CA ILE A 56 -1.20 8.51 10.11
C ILE A 56 -1.93 8.13 8.82
N ALA A 57 -2.80 7.12 8.84
CA ALA A 57 -3.57 6.66 7.70
C ALA A 57 -4.46 7.79 7.13
N GLN A 58 -5.17 8.53 7.97
CA GLN A 58 -5.97 9.70 7.57
C GLN A 58 -5.10 10.77 6.89
N THR A 59 -3.92 11.03 7.43
CA THR A 59 -2.98 12.00 6.85
C THR A 59 -2.49 11.55 5.48
N VAL A 60 -2.20 10.25 5.32
CA VAL A 60 -1.78 9.67 4.04
C VAL A 60 -2.91 9.75 3.01
N VAL A 61 -4.12 9.31 3.35
CA VAL A 61 -5.29 9.40 2.46
C VAL A 61 -5.54 10.84 2.01
N LYS A 62 -5.51 11.81 2.93
CA LYS A 62 -5.67 13.22 2.61
C LYS A 62 -4.57 13.74 1.66
N THR A 63 -3.34 13.27 1.83
CA THR A 63 -2.21 13.65 0.96
C THR A 63 -2.39 13.12 -0.46
N ILE A 64 -2.91 11.89 -0.60
CA ILE A 64 -3.24 11.28 -1.89
C ILE A 64 -4.39 12.05 -2.55
N ASP A 65 -5.46 12.36 -1.81
CA ASP A 65 -6.58 13.16 -2.32
C ASP A 65 -6.15 14.55 -2.77
N ASP A 66 -5.29 15.24 -2.00
CA ASP A 66 -4.74 16.54 -2.36
C ASP A 66 -3.87 16.44 -3.63
N SER A 67 -3.06 15.38 -3.76
CA SER A 67 -2.27 15.10 -4.97
C SER A 67 -3.16 14.91 -6.20
N HIS A 68 -4.28 14.20 -6.05
CA HIS A 68 -5.23 13.98 -7.14
C HIS A 68 -5.96 15.27 -7.55
N LYS A 69 -6.38 16.09 -6.56
CA LYS A 69 -7.12 17.34 -6.82
C LYS A 69 -6.24 18.45 -7.39
N LEU A 70 -5.02 18.59 -6.88
CA LEU A 70 -4.12 19.70 -7.21
C LEU A 70 -3.06 19.32 -8.24
N GLY A 71 -2.89 18.03 -8.53
CA GLY A 71 -1.86 17.52 -9.44
C GLY A 71 -0.46 18.02 -9.06
N ALA A 72 0.23 18.62 -10.02
CA ALA A 72 1.56 19.19 -9.84
C ALA A 72 1.64 20.35 -8.83
N ARG A 73 0.49 20.94 -8.42
CA ARG A 73 0.44 22.01 -7.42
C ARG A 73 0.43 21.47 -5.98
N SER A 74 0.20 20.17 -5.77
CA SER A 74 0.30 19.58 -4.44
C SER A 74 1.75 19.57 -3.97
N ARG A 75 2.01 20.21 -2.83
CA ARG A 75 3.33 20.19 -2.16
C ARG A 75 3.42 19.15 -1.05
N ARG A 76 2.30 18.50 -0.71
CA ARG A 76 2.26 17.48 0.34
C ARG A 76 2.78 16.17 -0.23
N THR A 77 3.59 15.48 0.57
CA THR A 77 4.18 14.19 0.21
C THR A 77 4.03 13.23 1.38
N ILE A 78 3.88 11.95 1.03
CA ILE A 78 3.88 10.87 2.03
C ILE A 78 5.33 10.64 2.46
N THR A 79 5.61 10.82 3.74
CA THR A 79 6.98 10.68 4.25
C THR A 79 7.38 9.19 4.37
N PRO A 80 8.68 8.86 4.27
CA PRO A 80 9.16 7.49 4.51
C PRO A 80 8.75 6.93 5.87
N LYS A 81 8.71 7.77 6.91
CA LYS A 81 8.29 7.36 8.27
C LYS A 81 6.81 6.96 8.31
N GLN A 82 5.94 7.68 7.60
CA GLN A 82 4.52 7.32 7.50
C GLN A 82 4.34 6.01 6.74
N ARG A 83 5.06 5.82 5.61
CA ARG A 83 5.04 4.57 4.86
C ARG A 83 5.48 3.38 5.71
N TYR A 84 6.61 3.52 6.39
CA TYR A 84 7.15 2.49 7.27
C TYR A 84 6.18 2.14 8.39
N ALA A 85 5.62 3.14 9.09
CA ALA A 85 4.69 2.90 10.20
C ALA A 85 3.42 2.16 9.74
N LEU A 86 2.82 2.59 8.63
CA LEU A 86 1.63 1.94 8.08
C LEU A 86 1.96 0.53 7.57
N ALA A 87 3.05 0.36 6.82
CA ALA A 87 3.47 -0.94 6.30
C ALA A 87 3.72 -1.94 7.42
N GLN A 88 4.44 -1.54 8.49
CA GLN A 88 4.64 -2.39 9.66
C GLN A 88 3.34 -2.77 10.35
N SER A 89 2.42 -1.81 10.53
CA SER A 89 1.13 -2.09 11.15
C SER A 89 0.30 -3.08 10.32
N LEU A 90 0.29 -2.91 8.99
CA LEU A 90 -0.42 -3.79 8.05
C LEU A 90 0.17 -5.20 8.06
N LEU A 91 1.50 -5.32 8.00
CA LEU A 91 2.19 -6.61 8.09
C LEU A 91 1.95 -7.28 9.45
N SER A 92 1.92 -6.51 10.55
CA SER A 92 1.61 -7.05 11.87
C SER A 92 0.17 -7.59 11.98
N LYS A 93 -0.80 -6.95 11.31
CA LYS A 93 -2.21 -7.37 11.33
C LYS A 93 -2.49 -8.53 10.38
N TYR A 94 -1.94 -8.50 9.16
CA TYR A 94 -2.27 -9.44 8.09
C TYR A 94 -1.21 -10.53 7.88
N GLY A 95 -0.01 -10.37 8.43
CA GLY A 95 1.08 -11.35 8.39
C GLY A 95 1.97 -11.27 7.15
N SER A 96 1.43 -10.95 5.97
CA SER A 96 2.22 -10.88 4.72
C SER A 96 1.68 -9.85 3.73
N HIS A 97 2.49 -9.48 2.74
CA HIS A 97 2.05 -8.58 1.65
C HIS A 97 0.96 -9.23 0.77
N ARG A 98 1.00 -10.56 0.57
CA ARG A 98 -0.07 -11.29 -0.13
C ARG A 98 -1.40 -11.19 0.63
N ALA A 99 -1.39 -11.31 1.96
CA ALA A 99 -2.59 -11.16 2.79
C ALA A 99 -3.13 -9.73 2.81
N ILE A 100 -2.26 -8.71 2.79
CA ILE A 100 -2.67 -7.31 2.58
C ILE A 100 -3.37 -7.15 1.23
N ALA A 101 -2.85 -7.80 0.19
CA ALA A 101 -3.43 -7.74 -1.14
C ALA A 101 -4.79 -8.45 -1.23
N ALA A 102 -4.95 -9.58 -0.55
CA ALA A 102 -6.23 -10.25 -0.39
C ALA A 102 -7.25 -9.34 0.33
N ALA A 103 -6.84 -8.64 1.38
CA ALA A 103 -7.71 -7.71 2.11
C ALA A 103 -8.10 -6.48 1.28
N ALA A 104 -7.18 -5.94 0.47
CA ALA A 104 -7.42 -4.74 -0.32
C ALA A 104 -8.18 -5.02 -1.62
N TRP A 105 -7.85 -6.12 -2.32
CA TRP A 105 -8.32 -6.41 -3.69
C TRP A 105 -8.98 -7.78 -3.86
N GLY A 106 -9.04 -8.62 -2.82
CA GLY A 106 -9.60 -9.97 -2.93
C GLY A 106 -8.73 -10.93 -3.75
N LEU A 107 -7.45 -10.61 -3.95
CA LEU A 107 -6.51 -11.43 -4.72
C LEU A 107 -6.18 -12.73 -3.98
N THR A 108 -6.11 -13.83 -4.74
CA THR A 108 -5.59 -15.10 -4.26
C THR A 108 -4.10 -15.24 -4.56
N ASP A 109 -3.42 -16.17 -3.87
CA ASP A 109 -2.03 -16.51 -4.18
C ASP A 109 -1.85 -16.95 -5.64
N THR A 110 -2.85 -17.65 -6.20
CA THR A 110 -2.84 -18.09 -7.60
C THR A 110 -2.92 -16.93 -8.58
N ASP A 111 -3.70 -15.88 -8.28
CA ASP A 111 -3.76 -14.67 -9.12
C ASP A 111 -2.41 -13.96 -9.16
N ILE A 112 -1.72 -13.94 -8.01
CA ILE A 112 -0.39 -13.34 -7.88
C ILE A 112 0.64 -14.17 -8.65
N ASP A 113 0.65 -15.49 -8.46
CA ASP A 113 1.61 -16.39 -9.11
C ASP A 113 1.44 -16.38 -10.65
N ASN A 114 0.22 -16.21 -11.15
CA ASN A 114 -0.08 -16.15 -12.58
C ASN A 114 0.03 -14.74 -13.18
N ALA A 115 0.30 -13.70 -12.38
CA ALA A 115 0.36 -12.33 -12.89
C ALA A 115 1.50 -12.13 -13.91
N ASP A 116 1.26 -11.31 -14.94
CA ASP A 116 2.30 -10.92 -15.89
C ASP A 116 3.24 -9.87 -15.27
N VAL A 117 4.57 -10.09 -15.37
CA VAL A 117 5.61 -9.23 -14.74
C VAL A 117 6.43 -8.48 -15.77
#